data_AF-A0A060SQE2-F1
#
_entry.id   AF-A0A060SQE2-F1
#
_cell.length_a   1.000
_cell.length_b   1.000
_cell.length_c   1.000
_cell.angle_alpha   90.00
_cell.angle_beta   90.00
_cell.angle_gamma   90.00
#
_symmetry.space_group_name_H-M   'P 1'
#
loop_
_entity.id
_entity.type
_entity.pdbx_description
1 polymer ?
#
loop_
_entity_poly.entity_id
_entity_poly.type
_entity_poly.pdbx_seq_one_letter_code
_entity_poly.pdbx_strand_id
1 'polypeptide(L)'
;MPSVVLAIATAALESLSVSCEDVADEQADEIEAMEATADLEDCQAQNPDYIRLPPEPRKKAKLTEPDLEKRVEKASEYVIVPGTLHEYQQADDIDICTGKPKDPSIPRVTYARAQKMRAAVSHKFGREFKLGTQPWAESALIPGTYLGNPSLSVLVSQYMVSLRRRKVRAGEIVTSARAMDEATMKKLWEFNQNFPQESELQPNSRKRKHEHPELWAGYKIRQMLHALYTISMLCLLRYDEALEIMWSDLEYIETDGVPVLVLKLRFRKTDQTGGTTIQTPYAVQRHLLTPLLVC
;
A
#
# COMPACT_ATOMS: atom_id res chain seq x y z
N MET A 1 -29.37 -14.15 -20.99
CA MET A 1 -28.52 -15.34 -20.76
C MET A 1 -27.22 -14.90 -20.09
N PRO A 2 -27.08 -15.05 -18.75
CA PRO A 2 -25.93 -14.51 -18.00
C PRO A 2 -24.75 -15.50 -17.82
N SER A 3 -24.72 -16.61 -18.57
CA SER A 3 -23.92 -17.80 -18.18
C SER A 3 -22.44 -17.81 -18.63
N VAL A 4 -22.06 -17.13 -19.71
CA VAL A 4 -20.73 -17.32 -20.33
C VAL A 4 -19.68 -16.36 -19.74
N VAL A 5 -19.99 -15.07 -19.68
CA VAL A 5 -19.06 -14.05 -19.13
C VAL A 5 -18.77 -14.32 -17.65
N LEU A 6 -19.78 -14.72 -16.89
CA LEU A 6 -19.61 -15.08 -15.48
C LEU A 6 -18.68 -16.30 -15.33
N ALA A 7 -18.90 -17.37 -16.09
CA ALA A 7 -18.06 -18.57 -16.03
C ALA A 7 -16.60 -18.31 -16.46
N ILE A 8 -16.37 -17.44 -17.45
CA ILE A 8 -15.01 -17.03 -17.86
C ILE A 8 -14.34 -16.22 -16.73
N ALA A 9 -15.06 -15.32 -16.07
CA ALA A 9 -14.54 -14.57 -14.93
C ALA A 9 -14.22 -15.49 -13.73
N THR A 10 -15.09 -16.45 -13.41
CA THR A 10 -14.86 -17.45 -12.36
C THR A 10 -13.64 -18.30 -12.67
N ALA A 11 -13.51 -18.86 -13.89
CA ALA A 11 -12.35 -19.67 -14.27
C ALA A 11 -11.03 -18.88 -14.27
N ALA A 12 -11.06 -17.59 -14.60
CA ALA A 12 -9.90 -16.70 -14.49
C ALA A 12 -9.50 -16.46 -13.02
N LEU A 13 -10.47 -16.30 -12.12
CA LEU A 13 -10.24 -16.17 -10.68
C LEU A 13 -9.74 -17.49 -10.05
N GLU A 14 -10.32 -18.63 -10.41
CA GLU A 14 -9.89 -19.97 -9.94
C GLU A 14 -8.46 -20.33 -10.36
N SER A 15 -7.96 -19.76 -11.47
CA SER A 15 -6.58 -19.93 -11.92
C SER A 15 -5.54 -19.17 -11.06
N LEU A 16 -5.99 -18.30 -10.15
CA LEU A 16 -5.14 -17.47 -9.30
C LEU A 16 -5.11 -18.01 -7.88
N SER A 17 -4.00 -18.63 -7.49
CA SER A 17 -3.73 -19.08 -6.11
C SER A 17 -3.44 -17.90 -5.17
N VAL A 18 -4.44 -17.04 -4.95
CA VAL A 18 -4.44 -15.96 -3.95
C VAL A 18 -5.38 -16.40 -2.84
N SER A 19 -4.93 -16.36 -1.58
CA SER A 19 -5.80 -16.73 -0.46
C SER A 19 -6.89 -15.67 -0.27
N CYS A 20 -8.06 -16.05 0.26
CA CYS A 20 -9.08 -15.05 0.63
C CYS A 20 -8.61 -14.14 1.78
N GLU A 21 -7.61 -14.58 2.54
CA GLU A 21 -7.00 -13.84 3.66
C GLU A 21 -6.07 -12.74 3.12
N ASP A 22 -5.18 -13.05 2.16
CA ASP A 22 -4.39 -12.07 1.38
C ASP A 22 -5.26 -10.92 0.84
N VAL A 23 -6.44 -11.28 0.31
CA VAL A 23 -7.37 -10.32 -0.30
C VAL A 23 -8.09 -9.52 0.76
N ALA A 24 -8.46 -10.13 1.90
CA ALA A 24 -9.09 -9.42 3.00
C ALA A 24 -8.13 -8.38 3.61
N ASP A 25 -6.86 -8.73 3.78
CA ASP A 25 -5.83 -7.84 4.32
C ASP A 25 -5.45 -6.74 3.31
N GLU A 26 -5.15 -7.07 2.03
CA GLU A 26 -4.91 -6.04 1.00
C GLU A 26 -6.15 -5.13 0.79
N GLN A 27 -7.37 -5.64 0.98
CA GLN A 27 -8.59 -4.83 0.92
C GLN A 27 -8.81 -4.00 2.19
N ALA A 28 -8.41 -4.46 3.38
CA ALA A 28 -8.48 -3.68 4.62
C ALA A 28 -7.51 -2.49 4.54
N ASP A 29 -6.25 -2.73 4.14
CA ASP A 29 -5.25 -1.69 3.86
C ASP A 29 -5.75 -0.68 2.82
N GLU A 30 -6.39 -1.13 1.75
CA GLU A 30 -6.91 -0.24 0.71
C GLU A 30 -8.16 0.53 1.16
N ILE A 31 -9.03 -0.06 1.99
CA ILE A 31 -10.17 0.64 2.60
C ILE A 31 -9.67 1.66 3.60
N GLU A 32 -8.74 1.34 4.50
CA GLU A 32 -8.15 2.31 5.44
C GLU A 32 -7.45 3.46 4.69
N ALA A 33 -6.69 3.15 3.63
CA ALA A 33 -6.08 4.19 2.80
C ALA A 33 -7.13 5.06 2.07
N MET A 34 -8.23 4.48 1.61
CA MET A 34 -9.33 5.23 0.99
C MET A 34 -10.12 6.05 2.00
N GLU A 35 -10.40 5.53 3.19
CA GLU A 35 -11.07 6.23 4.28
C GLU A 35 -10.17 7.34 4.84
N ALA A 36 -8.86 7.15 4.96
CA ALA A 36 -7.92 8.22 5.29
C ALA A 36 -7.89 9.35 4.23
N THR A 37 -8.06 9.04 2.93
CA THR A 37 -8.24 10.09 1.90
C THR A 37 -9.63 10.72 1.93
N ALA A 38 -10.67 9.98 2.31
CA ALA A 38 -12.02 10.50 2.45
C ALA A 38 -12.14 11.41 3.68
N ASP A 39 -11.51 11.05 4.80
CA ASP A 39 -11.38 11.89 5.99
C ASP A 39 -10.62 13.18 5.66
N LEU A 40 -9.58 13.14 4.82
CA LEU A 40 -8.87 14.34 4.35
C LEU A 40 -9.75 15.25 3.48
N GLU A 41 -10.65 14.71 2.66
CA GLU A 41 -11.62 15.50 1.87
C GLU A 41 -12.83 16.00 2.68
N ASP A 42 -13.35 15.18 3.59
CA ASP A 42 -14.45 15.57 4.49
C ASP A 42 -13.95 16.57 5.55
N CYS A 43 -12.67 16.50 5.97
CA CYS A 43 -11.92 17.57 6.67
C CYS A 43 -11.84 18.89 5.90
N GLN A 44 -12.33 18.95 4.66
CA GLN A 44 -12.35 20.16 3.81
C GLN A 44 -13.78 20.63 3.46
N ALA A 45 -14.81 19.86 3.83
CA ALA A 45 -16.18 20.02 3.34
C ALA A 45 -17.22 20.34 4.43
N GLN A 46 -16.84 20.26 5.70
CA GLN A 46 -17.76 20.21 6.83
C GLN A 46 -17.81 21.54 7.64
N ASN A 47 -16.70 22.26 7.75
CA ASN A 47 -16.72 23.71 7.49
C ASN A 47 -15.92 23.91 6.17
N PRO A 48 -15.50 25.11 5.75
CA PRO A 48 -14.31 25.21 4.90
C PRO A 48 -13.00 24.71 5.55
N ASP A 49 -13.06 24.08 6.75
CA ASP A 49 -12.50 22.75 7.05
C ASP A 49 -13.50 21.75 7.75
N TYR A 50 -13.67 21.72 9.09
CA TYR A 50 -14.48 20.71 9.85
C TYR A 50 -15.50 21.35 10.84
N ILE A 51 -16.70 20.85 11.24
CA ILE A 51 -17.44 19.55 11.20
C ILE A 51 -18.95 19.76 10.83
N ARG A 52 -19.63 18.82 10.13
CA ARG A 52 -21.09 18.84 9.78
C ARG A 52 -21.73 17.44 9.79
N LEU A 53 -22.77 17.25 10.60
CA LEU A 53 -23.38 15.94 10.86
C LEU A 53 -24.33 15.43 9.74
N PRO A 54 -24.52 14.10 9.62
CA PRO A 54 -25.50 13.51 8.70
C PRO A 54 -26.95 13.91 9.05
N PRO A 55 -27.82 14.13 8.06
CA PRO A 55 -29.24 14.36 8.32
C PRO A 55 -29.94 13.09 8.81
N GLU A 56 -30.87 13.25 9.75
CA GLU A 56 -31.85 12.25 10.22
C GLU A 56 -32.25 11.23 9.12
N PRO A 57 -32.23 9.91 9.40
CA PRO A 57 -32.43 8.87 8.40
C PRO A 57 -33.86 8.83 7.89
N ARG A 58 -34.18 9.73 6.95
CA ARG A 58 -35.41 9.71 6.14
C ARG A 58 -35.57 8.30 5.58
N LYS A 59 -36.68 7.64 5.93
CA LYS A 59 -37.01 6.27 5.52
C LYS A 59 -36.70 6.10 4.02
N LYS A 60 -35.62 5.37 3.71
CA LYS A 60 -35.16 5.19 2.33
C LYS A 60 -36.33 4.58 1.54
N ALA A 61 -36.81 5.29 0.52
CA ALA A 61 -37.80 4.73 -0.39
C ALA A 61 -37.22 3.45 -0.98
N LYS A 62 -37.97 2.34 -0.93
CA LYS A 62 -37.54 1.07 -1.53
C LYS A 62 -37.31 1.32 -3.02
N LEU A 63 -36.06 1.22 -3.47
CA LEU A 63 -35.79 1.10 -4.90
C LEU A 63 -36.33 -0.25 -5.36
N THR A 64 -37.03 -0.27 -6.48
CA THR A 64 -37.27 -1.52 -7.19
C THR A 64 -36.03 -1.88 -8.02
N GLU A 65 -35.89 -3.16 -8.38
CA GLU A 65 -34.82 -3.64 -9.27
C GLU A 65 -34.69 -2.80 -10.56
N PRO A 66 -35.76 -2.47 -11.32
CA PRO A 66 -35.66 -1.59 -12.48
C PRO A 66 -35.37 -0.11 -12.14
N ASP A 67 -35.62 0.37 -10.93
CA ASP A 67 -35.10 1.68 -10.48
C ASP A 67 -33.60 1.63 -10.22
N LEU A 68 -33.08 0.48 -9.78
CA LEU A 68 -31.65 0.26 -9.57
C LEU A 68 -30.94 0.15 -10.93
N GLU A 69 -31.46 -0.64 -11.87
CA GLU A 69 -30.93 -0.73 -13.23
C GLU A 69 -30.87 0.65 -13.90
N LYS A 70 -31.97 1.42 -13.92
CA LYS A 70 -31.97 2.78 -14.48
C LYS A 70 -31.01 3.74 -13.78
N ARG A 71 -30.75 3.56 -12.48
CA ARG A 71 -29.75 4.37 -11.76
C ARG A 71 -28.33 3.93 -12.04
N VAL A 72 -28.07 2.64 -12.23
CA VAL A 72 -26.75 2.11 -12.62
C VAL A 72 -26.43 2.49 -14.08
N GLU A 73 -27.40 2.37 -14.98
CA GLU A 73 -27.31 2.83 -16.36
C GLU A 73 -26.99 4.33 -16.40
N LYS A 74 -27.80 5.17 -15.74
CA LYS A 74 -27.57 6.62 -15.65
C LYS A 74 -26.31 7.02 -14.85
N ALA A 75 -25.86 6.20 -13.89
CA ALA A 75 -24.56 6.40 -13.25
C ALA A 75 -23.43 6.15 -14.25
N SER A 76 -23.53 5.07 -15.02
CA SER A 76 -22.54 4.68 -16.02
C SER A 76 -22.46 5.68 -17.17
N GLU A 77 -23.58 6.29 -17.60
CA GLU A 77 -23.63 7.36 -18.60
C GLU A 77 -22.68 8.54 -18.28
N TYR A 78 -22.53 8.88 -16.99
CA TYR A 78 -21.66 9.97 -16.50
C TYR A 78 -20.39 9.48 -15.79
N VAL A 79 -19.95 8.25 -16.07
CA VAL A 79 -18.71 7.63 -15.55
C VAL A 79 -17.93 6.98 -16.71
N ILE A 80 -18.62 6.15 -17.47
CA ILE A 80 -18.16 5.43 -18.66
C ILE A 80 -18.46 6.30 -19.89
N VAL A 81 -17.85 7.48 -19.91
CA VAL A 81 -17.69 8.27 -21.15
C VAL A 81 -16.91 7.40 -22.15
N PRO A 82 -17.12 7.51 -23.48
CA PRO A 82 -16.38 6.69 -24.45
C PRO A 82 -14.85 6.71 -24.30
N GLY A 83 -14.28 7.81 -23.80
CA GLY A 83 -12.87 7.88 -23.40
C GLY A 83 -12.53 6.98 -22.21
N THR A 84 -13.28 7.04 -21.10
CA THR A 84 -13.04 6.18 -19.93
C THR A 84 -13.23 4.70 -20.25
N LEU A 85 -14.20 4.33 -21.11
CA LEU A 85 -14.35 2.94 -21.54
C LEU A 85 -13.09 2.41 -22.22
N HIS A 86 -12.46 3.22 -23.06
CA HIS A 86 -11.21 2.87 -23.71
C HIS A 86 -10.03 2.77 -22.72
N GLU A 87 -9.94 3.68 -21.73
CA GLU A 87 -8.95 3.59 -20.65
C GLU A 87 -9.12 2.32 -19.79
N TYR A 88 -10.35 1.92 -19.46
CA TYR A 88 -10.62 0.65 -18.76
C TYR A 88 -10.18 -0.55 -19.61
N GLN A 89 -10.44 -0.54 -20.92
CA GLN A 89 -9.97 -1.59 -21.82
C GLN A 89 -8.44 -1.65 -21.92
N GLN A 90 -7.73 -0.52 -21.81
CA GLN A 90 -6.26 -0.45 -21.79
C GLN A 90 -5.63 -0.85 -20.45
N ALA A 91 -6.40 -0.99 -19.36
CA ALA A 91 -5.86 -1.35 -18.06
C ALA A 91 -5.33 -2.80 -18.02
N ASP A 92 -6.12 -3.77 -18.47
CA ASP A 92 -5.74 -5.18 -18.41
C ASP A 92 -5.02 -5.66 -19.68
N ASP A 93 -4.19 -6.70 -19.52
CA ASP A 93 -3.43 -7.34 -20.57
C ASP A 93 -4.21 -8.47 -21.27
N ILE A 94 -5.35 -8.89 -20.69
CA ILE A 94 -6.33 -9.80 -21.30
C ILE A 94 -7.55 -9.00 -21.78
N ASP A 95 -8.10 -9.32 -22.94
CA ASP A 95 -9.39 -8.79 -23.39
C ASP A 95 -10.56 -9.53 -22.71
N ILE A 96 -11.38 -8.77 -21.98
CA ILE A 96 -12.55 -9.27 -21.23
C ILE A 96 -13.58 -9.91 -22.16
N CYS A 97 -13.70 -9.45 -23.41
CA CYS A 97 -14.69 -9.94 -24.36
C CYS A 97 -14.30 -11.25 -25.05
N THR A 98 -13.00 -11.55 -25.17
CA THR A 98 -12.51 -12.73 -25.91
C THR A 98 -11.64 -13.69 -25.08
N GLY A 99 -11.25 -13.32 -23.85
CA GLY A 99 -10.35 -14.09 -22.99
C GLY A 99 -8.90 -14.19 -23.49
N LYS A 100 -8.55 -13.45 -24.55
CA LYS A 100 -7.22 -13.54 -25.20
C LYS A 100 -6.27 -12.45 -24.69
N PRO A 101 -4.95 -12.70 -24.69
CA PRO A 101 -3.98 -11.63 -24.46
C PRO A 101 -4.11 -10.55 -25.54
N LYS A 102 -4.13 -9.29 -25.13
CA LYS A 102 -4.13 -8.12 -26.03
C LYS A 102 -2.74 -7.94 -26.64
N ASP A 103 -2.70 -7.39 -27.84
CA ASP A 103 -1.45 -7.09 -28.55
C ASP A 103 -0.52 -6.18 -27.71
N PRO A 104 0.81 -6.44 -27.68
CA PRO A 104 1.77 -5.66 -26.89
C PRO A 104 2.05 -4.25 -27.45
N SER A 105 1.70 -3.96 -28.71
CA SER A 105 1.85 -2.62 -29.29
C SER A 105 0.79 -1.62 -28.80
N ILE A 106 -0.35 -2.10 -28.31
CA ILE A 106 -1.41 -1.27 -27.74
C ILE A 106 -0.92 -0.72 -26.39
N PRO A 107 -0.91 0.61 -26.16
CA PRO A 107 -0.46 1.17 -24.89
C PRO A 107 -1.32 0.66 -23.73
N ARG A 108 -0.69 0.47 -22.56
CA ARG A 108 -1.35 0.03 -21.33
C ARG A 108 -1.47 1.17 -20.33
N VAL A 109 -2.60 1.20 -19.63
CA VAL A 109 -2.82 2.09 -18.50
C VAL A 109 -2.10 1.53 -17.27
N THR A 110 -1.42 2.40 -16.52
CA THR A 110 -0.69 2.04 -15.29
C THR A 110 -1.62 1.68 -14.14
N TYR A 111 -1.15 0.87 -13.19
CA TYR A 111 -1.89 0.55 -11.97
C TYR A 111 -2.32 1.82 -11.23
N ALA A 112 -1.44 2.81 -11.12
CA ALA A 112 -1.73 4.10 -10.48
C ALA A 112 -2.88 4.89 -11.16
N ARG A 113 -3.10 4.72 -12.47
CA ARG A 113 -4.24 5.32 -13.18
C ARG A 113 -5.51 4.47 -13.04
N ALA A 114 -5.40 3.14 -13.04
CA ALA A 114 -6.52 2.25 -12.73
C ALA A 114 -7.07 2.50 -11.31
N GLN A 115 -6.19 2.67 -10.32
CA GLN A 115 -6.56 3.01 -8.94
C GLN A 115 -7.28 4.37 -8.86
N LYS A 116 -6.83 5.39 -9.61
CA LYS A 116 -7.53 6.68 -9.73
C LYS A 116 -8.91 6.56 -10.37
N MET A 117 -9.08 5.69 -11.37
CA MET A 117 -10.39 5.40 -11.95
C MET A 117 -11.32 4.74 -10.92
N ARG A 118 -10.84 3.75 -10.16
CA ARG A 118 -11.60 3.15 -9.05
C ARG A 118 -12.00 4.17 -7.99
N ALA A 119 -11.08 5.04 -7.57
CA ALA A 119 -11.35 6.08 -6.58
C ALA A 119 -12.43 7.07 -7.05
N ALA A 120 -12.39 7.51 -8.31
CA ALA A 120 -13.40 8.39 -8.90
C ALA A 120 -14.80 7.71 -8.96
N VAL A 121 -14.86 6.42 -9.30
CA VAL A 121 -16.09 5.62 -9.25
C VAL A 121 -16.62 5.52 -7.81
N SER A 122 -15.72 5.27 -6.84
CA SER A 122 -16.09 5.14 -5.43
C SER A 122 -16.66 6.44 -4.87
N HIS A 123 -16.00 7.57 -5.11
CA HIS A 123 -16.48 8.91 -4.71
C HIS A 123 -17.85 9.22 -5.32
N LYS A 124 -18.06 8.89 -6.60
CA LYS A 124 -19.35 9.04 -7.29
C LYS A 124 -20.47 8.25 -6.59
N PHE A 125 -20.29 6.95 -6.36
CA PHE A 125 -21.29 6.12 -5.69
C PHE A 125 -21.49 6.52 -4.21
N GLY A 126 -20.43 6.95 -3.53
CA GLY A 126 -20.47 7.48 -2.17
C GLY A 126 -21.31 8.76 -2.07
N ARG A 127 -20.91 9.84 -2.76
CA ARG A 127 -21.51 11.18 -2.61
C ARG A 127 -22.74 11.43 -3.49
N GLU A 128 -22.73 11.08 -4.78
CA GLU A 128 -23.91 11.31 -5.66
C GLU A 128 -25.05 10.33 -5.35
N PHE A 129 -24.75 9.03 -5.27
CA PHE A 129 -25.77 7.98 -5.10
C PHE A 129 -26.10 7.67 -3.64
N LYS A 130 -25.34 8.21 -2.68
CA LYS A 130 -25.57 8.11 -1.23
C LYS A 130 -25.57 6.66 -0.72
N LEU A 131 -24.71 5.85 -1.33
CA LEU A 131 -24.45 4.46 -0.95
C LEU A 131 -23.37 4.34 0.15
N GLY A 132 -22.55 5.38 0.33
CA GLY A 132 -21.52 5.47 1.37
C GLY A 132 -20.22 4.71 1.03
N THR A 133 -19.41 4.44 2.06
CA THR A 133 -18.18 3.62 1.99
C THR A 133 -18.42 2.14 2.29
N GLN A 134 -19.67 1.73 2.55
CA GLN A 134 -19.98 0.34 2.93
C GLN A 134 -19.65 -0.64 1.79
N PRO A 135 -19.11 -1.85 2.09
CA PRO A 135 -18.85 -2.87 1.09
C PRO A 135 -20.09 -3.25 0.28
N TRP A 136 -19.91 -3.61 -0.98
CA TRP A 136 -21.02 -4.07 -1.82
C TRP A 136 -21.48 -5.46 -1.40
N ALA A 137 -22.68 -5.53 -0.82
CA ALA A 137 -23.25 -6.76 -0.27
C ALA A 137 -24.75 -6.87 -0.56
N GLU A 138 -25.27 -8.10 -0.64
CA GLU A 138 -26.70 -8.34 -0.77
C GLU A 138 -27.42 -8.05 0.56
N SER A 139 -28.60 -7.43 0.49
CA SER A 139 -29.41 -7.10 1.66
C SER A 139 -30.09 -8.33 2.22
N ALA A 140 -29.63 -8.79 3.39
CA ALA A 140 -30.27 -9.89 4.14
C ALA A 140 -31.77 -9.64 4.48
N LEU A 141 -32.24 -8.39 4.37
CA LEU A 141 -33.65 -8.02 4.56
C LEU A 141 -34.48 -8.09 3.26
N ILE A 142 -33.85 -8.00 2.10
CA ILE A 142 -34.50 -8.00 0.78
C ILE A 142 -33.53 -8.67 -0.24
N PRO A 143 -33.60 -10.00 -0.42
CA PRO A 143 -32.84 -10.70 -1.46
C PRO A 143 -33.01 -10.06 -2.85
N GLY A 144 -31.96 -10.11 -3.66
CA GLY A 144 -31.82 -9.40 -4.93
C GLY A 144 -31.48 -7.90 -4.80
N THR A 145 -31.69 -7.27 -3.63
CA THR A 145 -31.32 -5.85 -3.43
C THR A 145 -29.92 -5.73 -2.87
N TYR A 146 -29.01 -5.10 -3.61
CA TYR A 146 -27.64 -4.83 -3.15
C TYR A 146 -27.52 -3.46 -2.47
N LEU A 147 -26.61 -3.38 -1.48
CA LEU A 147 -26.31 -2.19 -0.69
C LEU A 147 -24.79 -1.96 -0.65
N GLY A 148 -24.38 -0.74 -0.29
CA GLY A 148 -22.98 -0.33 -0.30
C GLY A 148 -22.50 0.11 -1.68
N ASN A 149 -21.19 0.17 -1.87
CA ASN A 149 -20.54 0.81 -3.02
C ASN A 149 -19.91 -0.24 -3.95
N PRO A 150 -20.31 -0.35 -5.24
CA PRO A 150 -19.89 -1.45 -6.12
C PRO A 150 -18.38 -1.47 -6.42
N SER A 151 -17.66 -0.34 -6.33
CA SER A 151 -16.19 -0.34 -6.44
C SER A 151 -15.48 -0.89 -5.19
N LEU A 152 -16.21 -1.08 -4.09
CA LEU A 152 -15.77 -1.75 -2.85
C LEU A 152 -16.34 -3.19 -2.76
N SER A 153 -16.77 -3.76 -3.89
CA SER A 153 -17.09 -5.18 -3.99
C SER A 153 -15.83 -6.04 -3.96
N VAL A 154 -15.93 -7.22 -3.36
CA VAL A 154 -14.82 -8.20 -3.26
C VAL A 154 -14.26 -8.54 -4.64
N LEU A 155 -15.12 -8.69 -5.67
CA LEU A 155 -14.69 -8.96 -7.05
C LEU A 155 -13.84 -7.83 -7.63
N VAL A 156 -14.15 -6.56 -7.35
CA VAL A 156 -13.34 -5.42 -7.81
C VAL A 156 -12.01 -5.34 -7.04
N SER A 157 -12.00 -5.64 -5.73
CA SER A 157 -10.75 -5.73 -4.95
C SER A 157 -9.85 -6.86 -5.46
N GLN A 158 -10.38 -8.07 -5.64
CA GLN A 158 -9.68 -9.21 -6.24
C GLN A 158 -9.11 -8.86 -7.61
N TYR A 159 -9.90 -8.21 -8.47
CA TYR A 159 -9.43 -7.72 -9.76
C TYR A 159 -8.25 -6.75 -9.60
N MET A 160 -8.36 -5.74 -8.72
CA MET A 160 -7.30 -4.75 -8.50
C MET A 160 -6.01 -5.36 -7.93
N VAL A 161 -6.10 -6.23 -6.93
CA VAL A 161 -4.96 -7.00 -6.40
C VAL A 161 -4.31 -7.84 -7.52
N SER A 162 -5.11 -8.54 -8.33
CA SER A 162 -4.61 -9.32 -9.46
C SER A 162 -3.93 -8.44 -10.53
N LEU A 163 -4.46 -7.24 -10.77
CA LEU A 163 -3.94 -6.26 -11.74
C LEU A 163 -2.62 -5.66 -11.23
N ARG A 164 -2.53 -5.28 -9.96
CA ARG A 164 -1.29 -4.88 -9.25
C ARG A 164 -0.22 -5.95 -9.44
N ARG A 165 -0.55 -7.21 -9.10
CA ARG A 165 0.32 -8.39 -9.24
C ARG A 165 0.63 -8.73 -10.72
N ARG A 166 -0.14 -8.26 -11.72
CA ARG A 166 0.23 -8.32 -13.16
C ARG A 166 1.19 -7.20 -13.56
N LYS A 167 0.88 -5.93 -13.26
CA LYS A 167 1.69 -4.78 -13.64
C LYS A 167 3.09 -4.80 -13.03
N VAL A 168 3.23 -5.25 -11.79
CA VAL A 168 4.55 -5.44 -11.14
C VAL A 168 5.39 -6.51 -11.86
N ARG A 169 4.78 -7.60 -12.33
CA ARG A 169 5.47 -8.61 -13.17
C ARG A 169 5.83 -8.09 -14.57
N ALA A 170 5.12 -7.09 -15.07
CA ALA A 170 5.45 -6.36 -16.29
C ALA A 170 6.48 -5.23 -16.08
N GLY A 171 7.01 -5.07 -14.87
CA GLY A 171 8.03 -4.06 -14.54
C GLY A 171 7.49 -2.69 -14.09
N GLU A 172 6.19 -2.54 -13.85
CA GLU A 172 5.67 -1.31 -13.21
C GLU A 172 6.15 -1.24 -11.76
N ILE A 173 6.77 -0.12 -11.38
CA ILE A 173 7.33 0.10 -10.04
C ILE A 173 6.19 0.10 -9.01
N VAL A 174 6.32 -0.70 -7.95
CA VAL A 174 5.35 -0.74 -6.84
C VAL A 174 5.24 0.65 -6.20
N THR A 175 4.11 1.32 -6.39
CA THR A 175 3.88 2.71 -5.93
C THR A 175 4.05 2.90 -4.43
N SER A 176 3.74 1.87 -3.62
CA SER A 176 3.86 1.88 -2.16
C SER A 176 5.24 1.47 -1.64
N ALA A 177 6.15 0.97 -2.49
CA ALA A 177 7.38 0.31 -2.04
C ALA A 177 8.57 0.62 -2.98
N ARG A 178 9.10 1.84 -2.90
CA ARG A 178 10.50 2.06 -3.26
C ARG A 178 11.37 1.42 -2.18
N ALA A 179 11.99 0.27 -2.49
CA ALA A 179 13.07 -0.27 -1.68
C ALA A 179 14.18 0.78 -1.56
N MET A 180 14.80 0.88 -0.37
CA MET A 180 15.98 1.73 -0.21
C MET A 180 17.15 1.09 -0.96
N ASP A 181 17.73 1.84 -1.89
CA ASP A 181 18.94 1.45 -2.61
C ASP A 181 20.20 1.93 -1.89
N GLU A 182 21.35 1.38 -2.29
CA GLU A 182 22.67 1.79 -1.78
C GLU A 182 22.88 3.31 -1.93
N ALA A 183 22.43 3.88 -3.05
CA ALA A 183 22.56 5.31 -3.33
C ALA A 183 21.74 6.18 -2.37
N THR A 184 20.55 5.75 -1.95
CA THR A 184 19.73 6.45 -0.94
C THR A 184 20.33 6.29 0.45
N MET A 185 20.78 5.08 0.82
CA MET A 185 21.44 4.86 2.11
C MET A 185 22.76 5.63 2.25
N LYS A 186 23.55 5.72 1.18
CA LYS A 186 24.76 6.56 1.14
C LYS A 186 24.43 8.05 1.30
N LYS A 187 23.44 8.58 0.58
CA LYS A 187 22.97 9.98 0.76
C LYS A 187 22.47 10.24 2.18
N LEU A 188 21.80 9.27 2.80
CA LEU A 188 21.34 9.37 4.18
C LEU A 188 22.50 9.37 5.19
N TRP A 189 23.54 8.56 4.96
CA TRP A 189 24.79 8.61 5.73
C TRP A 189 25.47 9.98 5.56
N GLU A 190 25.72 10.42 4.33
CA GLU A 190 26.33 11.72 4.03
C GLU A 190 25.56 12.89 4.68
N PHE A 191 24.23 12.88 4.62
CA PHE A 191 23.38 13.89 5.26
C PHE A 191 23.48 13.86 6.80
N ASN A 192 23.50 12.67 7.42
CA ASN A 192 23.59 12.54 8.87
C ASN A 192 25.00 12.81 9.43
N GLN A 193 26.07 12.57 8.66
CA GLN A 193 27.43 12.93 9.05
C GLN A 193 27.64 14.46 9.06
N ASN A 194 27.03 15.18 8.12
CA ASN A 194 27.09 16.63 8.05
C ASN A 194 26.15 17.35 9.06
N PHE A 195 25.42 16.62 9.90
CA PHE A 195 24.49 17.21 10.87
C PHE A 195 25.23 17.59 12.18
N PRO A 196 25.12 18.85 12.68
CA PRO A 196 25.90 19.29 13.84
C PRO A 196 25.63 18.48 15.11
N GLN A 197 26.67 17.94 15.74
CA GLN A 197 26.57 17.15 16.98
C GLN A 197 26.01 17.98 18.16
N GLU A 198 26.40 19.25 18.26
CA GLU A 198 25.95 20.20 19.29
C GLU A 198 24.41 20.45 19.29
N SER A 199 23.72 20.10 18.20
CA SER A 199 22.26 20.26 18.07
C SER A 199 21.45 19.45 19.09
N GLU A 200 22.04 18.45 19.74
CA GLU A 200 21.39 17.66 20.80
C GLU A 200 21.03 18.47 22.05
N LEU A 201 21.80 19.52 22.35
CA LEU A 201 21.68 20.27 23.61
C LEU A 201 20.45 21.20 23.66
N GLN A 202 19.67 21.30 22.58
CA GLN A 202 18.56 22.23 22.46
C GLN A 202 17.22 21.49 22.28
N PRO A 203 16.26 21.62 23.22
CA PRO A 203 14.96 20.97 23.09
C PRO A 203 14.15 21.58 21.94
N ASN A 204 14.10 20.90 20.80
CA ASN A 204 13.37 21.36 19.62
C ASN A 204 11.85 21.40 19.86
N SER A 205 11.35 22.61 20.13
CA SER A 205 9.92 22.89 20.30
C SER A 205 9.11 22.49 19.07
N ARG A 206 7.81 22.19 19.27
CA ARG A 206 6.89 21.83 18.17
C ARG A 206 6.85 22.91 17.08
N LYS A 207 6.94 24.19 17.47
CA LYS A 207 7.03 25.33 16.54
C LYS A 207 8.29 25.26 15.68
N ARG A 208 9.48 25.10 16.30
CA ARG A 208 10.76 25.01 15.57
C ARG A 208 10.78 23.82 14.59
N LYS A 209 10.16 22.68 14.92
CA LYS A 209 10.05 21.53 14.01
C LYS A 209 9.13 21.77 12.79
N HIS A 210 8.21 22.72 12.88
CA HIS A 210 7.34 23.11 11.75
C HIS A 210 8.03 24.14 10.85
N GLU A 211 8.75 25.10 11.46
CA GLU A 211 9.55 26.10 10.73
C GLU A 211 10.80 25.50 10.07
N HIS A 212 11.37 24.46 10.68
CA HIS A 212 12.56 23.74 10.23
C HIS A 212 12.32 22.21 10.24
N PRO A 213 11.66 21.65 9.21
CA PRO A 213 11.41 20.21 9.12
C PRO A 213 12.70 19.37 9.11
N GLU A 214 13.81 19.93 8.63
CA GLU A 214 15.14 19.32 8.68
C GLU A 214 15.65 19.08 10.11
N LEU A 215 15.05 19.70 11.13
CA LEU A 215 15.40 19.56 12.56
C LEU A 215 14.47 18.59 13.34
N TRP A 216 13.76 17.69 12.64
CA TRP A 216 12.83 16.71 13.24
C TRP A 216 13.42 15.88 14.40
N ALA A 217 14.71 15.52 14.33
CA ALA A 217 15.47 14.82 15.37
C ALA A 217 16.88 15.41 15.61
N GLY A 218 17.47 15.16 16.79
CA GLY A 218 18.87 15.47 17.11
C GLY A 218 19.86 14.42 16.58
N TYR A 219 21.16 14.67 16.74
CA TYR A 219 22.24 13.87 16.13
C TYR A 219 22.20 12.37 16.51
N LYS A 220 22.26 11.99 17.79
CA LYS A 220 22.17 10.59 18.25
C LYS A 220 20.97 9.84 17.68
N ILE A 221 19.77 10.44 17.69
CA ILE A 221 18.56 9.79 17.17
C ILE A 221 18.71 9.48 15.66
N ARG A 222 19.36 10.35 14.89
CA ARG A 222 19.67 10.09 13.48
C ARG A 222 20.70 8.98 13.30
N GLN A 223 21.75 8.96 14.11
CA GLN A 223 22.77 7.91 14.06
C GLN A 223 22.20 6.54 14.47
N MET A 224 21.36 6.49 15.52
CA MET A 224 20.62 5.29 15.93
C MET A 224 19.68 4.79 14.84
N LEU A 225 18.86 5.67 14.25
CA LEU A 225 17.97 5.30 13.14
C LEU A 225 18.76 4.90 11.89
N HIS A 226 19.89 5.54 11.59
CA HIS A 226 20.74 5.16 10.47
C HIS A 226 21.41 3.80 10.67
N ALA A 227 21.84 3.48 11.90
CA ALA A 227 22.30 2.14 12.25
C ALA A 227 21.17 1.11 12.09
N LEU A 228 19.96 1.41 12.57
CA LEU A 228 18.77 0.57 12.39
C LEU A 228 18.47 0.34 10.89
N TYR A 229 18.40 1.39 10.08
CA TYR A 229 18.20 1.31 8.62
C TYR A 229 19.27 0.45 7.93
N THR A 230 20.54 0.56 8.37
CA THR A 230 21.66 -0.20 7.82
C THR A 230 21.58 -1.68 8.20
N ILE A 231 21.25 -1.99 9.45
CA ILE A 231 21.04 -3.37 9.93
C ILE A 231 19.83 -4.00 9.22
N SER A 232 18.70 -3.28 9.13
CA SER A 232 17.51 -3.72 8.39
C SER A 232 17.80 -3.96 6.91
N MET A 233 18.60 -3.11 6.25
CA MET A 233 18.96 -3.33 4.85
C MET A 233 19.90 -4.53 4.67
N LEU A 234 20.97 -4.63 5.46
CA LEU A 234 21.96 -5.70 5.34
C LEU A 234 21.38 -7.07 5.67
N CYS A 235 20.54 -7.16 6.71
CA CYS A 235 19.92 -8.41 7.15
C CYS A 235 18.51 -8.64 6.58
N LEU A 236 18.05 -7.77 5.66
CA LEU A 236 16.72 -7.78 5.03
C LEU A 236 15.55 -7.78 6.04
N LEU A 237 15.69 -7.09 7.17
CA LEU A 237 14.69 -7.05 8.24
C LEU A 237 13.57 -6.02 8.00
N ARG A 238 12.42 -6.27 8.62
CA ARG A 238 11.38 -5.26 8.88
C ARG A 238 11.80 -4.39 10.09
N TYR A 239 10.98 -3.40 10.43
CA TYR A 239 11.28 -2.48 11.54
C TYR A 239 10.92 -3.03 12.92
N ASP A 240 9.84 -3.79 13.03
CA ASP A 240 9.51 -4.62 14.19
C ASP A 240 10.65 -5.60 14.50
N GLU A 241 11.03 -6.43 13.52
CA GLU A 241 12.16 -7.37 13.60
C GLU A 241 13.46 -6.66 14.06
N ALA A 242 13.81 -5.52 13.48
CA ALA A 242 15.04 -4.81 13.83
C ALA A 242 15.01 -4.08 15.19
N LEU A 243 13.84 -3.75 15.73
CA LEU A 243 13.67 -3.14 17.05
C LEU A 243 13.74 -4.15 18.20
N GLU A 244 13.57 -5.44 17.93
CA GLU A 244 13.73 -6.52 18.94
C GLU A 244 15.19 -6.90 19.22
N ILE A 245 16.16 -6.41 18.42
CA ILE A 245 17.58 -6.76 18.55
C ILE A 245 18.14 -6.28 19.89
N MET A 246 18.65 -7.21 20.71
CA MET A 246 19.29 -6.90 21.98
C MET A 246 20.81 -6.86 21.86
N TRP A 247 21.49 -6.19 22.80
CA TRP A 247 22.95 -6.26 22.94
C TRP A 247 23.49 -7.68 23.15
N SER A 248 22.68 -8.59 23.71
CA SER A 248 23.03 -10.01 23.85
C SER A 248 22.91 -10.82 22.56
N ASP A 249 22.42 -10.22 21.46
CA ASP A 249 22.38 -10.82 20.12
C ASP A 249 23.55 -10.36 19.25
N LEU A 250 24.47 -9.56 19.78
CA LEU A 250 25.65 -9.04 19.07
C LEU A 250 26.93 -9.70 19.61
N GLU A 251 27.66 -10.38 18.72
CA GLU A 251 28.97 -10.95 19.02
C GLU A 251 30.06 -10.31 18.14
N TYR A 252 31.13 -9.85 18.78
CA TYR A 252 32.31 -9.30 18.11
C TYR A 252 33.33 -10.43 17.94
N ILE A 253 33.66 -10.76 16.70
CA ILE A 253 34.61 -11.82 16.33
C ILE A 253 35.70 -11.21 15.45
N GLU A 254 36.95 -11.69 15.58
CA GLU A 254 38.03 -11.32 14.68
C GLU A 254 38.33 -12.49 13.73
N THR A 255 38.19 -12.26 12.43
CA THR A 255 38.42 -13.24 11.38
C THR A 255 39.49 -12.70 10.44
N ASP A 256 40.61 -13.41 10.29
CA ASP A 256 41.75 -13.02 9.44
C ASP A 256 42.28 -11.58 9.70
N GLY A 257 42.23 -11.12 10.94
CA GLY A 257 42.63 -9.75 11.35
C GLY A 257 41.59 -8.66 11.05
N VAL A 258 40.38 -9.04 10.60
CA VAL A 258 39.25 -8.15 10.34
C VAL A 258 38.23 -8.30 11.48
N PRO A 259 37.84 -7.20 12.16
CA PRO A 259 36.73 -7.25 13.11
C PRO A 259 35.40 -7.42 12.38
N VAL A 260 34.65 -8.45 12.76
CA VAL A 260 33.33 -8.82 12.24
C VAL A 260 32.31 -8.68 13.36
N LEU A 261 31.16 -8.06 13.06
CA LEU A 261 30.01 -8.02 13.96
C LEU A 261 29.01 -9.09 13.51
N VAL A 262 28.84 -10.12 14.33
CA VAL A 262 27.88 -11.21 14.10
C VAL A 262 26.59 -10.89 14.84
N LEU A 263 25.48 -10.82 14.10
CA LEU A 263 24.14 -10.56 14.63
C LEU A 263 23.32 -11.86 14.67
N LYS A 264 22.94 -12.29 15.87
CA LYS A 264 22.16 -13.50 16.14
C LYS A 264 20.66 -13.22 16.13
N LEU A 265 20.09 -13.19 14.92
CA LEU A 265 18.65 -13.03 14.73
C LEU A 265 17.87 -14.20 15.37
N ARG A 266 16.95 -13.88 16.30
CA ARG A 266 16.10 -14.87 16.98
C ARG A 266 14.85 -15.25 16.17
N PHE A 267 14.39 -14.33 15.30
CA PHE A 267 13.27 -14.49 14.38
C PHE A 267 13.75 -14.99 13.01
N ARG A 268 12.95 -15.84 12.35
CA ARG A 268 13.33 -16.56 11.13
C ARG A 268 12.54 -16.05 9.93
N LYS A 269 13.19 -15.25 9.08
CA LYS A 269 12.58 -14.71 7.88
C LYS A 269 12.62 -15.71 6.71
N THR A 270 11.50 -16.40 6.51
CA THR A 270 11.17 -17.26 5.35
C THR A 270 12.23 -18.31 4.96
N ASP A 271 12.05 -19.54 5.45
CA ASP A 271 12.64 -20.74 4.87
C ASP A 271 11.64 -21.91 5.04
N GLN A 272 11.29 -22.58 3.95
CA GLN A 272 10.33 -23.69 3.93
C GLN A 272 10.96 -25.06 4.21
N THR A 273 12.29 -25.18 4.22
CA THR A 273 13.03 -26.46 4.36
C THR A 273 14.21 -26.28 5.31
N GLY A 274 13.90 -26.29 6.62
CA GLY A 274 14.82 -25.87 7.68
C GLY A 274 16.10 -26.69 7.84
N GLY A 275 17.17 -26.01 8.28
CA GLY A 275 18.38 -26.66 8.78
C GLY A 275 19.55 -25.73 9.12
N THR A 276 19.68 -24.58 8.46
CA THR A 276 20.93 -23.81 8.47
C THR A 276 20.83 -22.48 9.23
N THR A 277 21.63 -22.32 10.29
CA THR A 277 21.90 -21.00 10.88
C THR A 277 22.63 -20.13 9.85
N ILE A 278 22.01 -19.02 9.44
CA ILE A 278 22.66 -18.04 8.56
C ILE A 278 23.71 -17.28 9.39
N GLN A 279 24.92 -17.81 9.42
CA GLN A 279 26.11 -17.01 9.72
C GLN A 279 26.41 -16.18 8.48
N THR A 280 26.05 -14.90 8.50
CA THR A 280 26.57 -13.91 7.55
C THR A 280 27.86 -13.31 8.12
N PRO A 281 29.06 -13.72 7.63
CA PRO A 281 30.29 -13.01 7.93
C PRO A 281 30.32 -11.69 7.15
N TYR A 282 29.49 -10.74 7.55
CA TYR A 282 29.57 -9.37 7.06
C TYR A 282 30.85 -8.74 7.63
N ALA A 283 31.93 -8.85 6.86
CA ALA A 283 33.16 -8.09 7.04
C ALA A 283 32.90 -6.61 6.72
N VAL A 284 32.12 -5.94 7.58
CA VAL A 284 31.75 -4.54 7.41
C VAL A 284 33.02 -3.69 7.56
N GLN A 285 33.53 -3.21 6.43
CA GLN A 285 34.75 -2.40 6.41
C GLN A 285 34.64 -1.24 7.40
N ARG A 286 35.66 -1.11 8.28
CA ARG A 286 35.67 -0.24 9.47
C ARG A 286 35.04 1.15 9.22
N HIS A 287 35.30 1.76 8.07
CA HIS A 287 34.80 3.09 7.69
C HIS A 287 33.28 3.28 7.83
N LEU A 288 32.45 2.26 7.59
CA LEU A 288 30.99 2.39 7.68
C LEU A 288 30.45 2.32 9.12
N LEU A 289 31.13 1.59 10.03
CA LEU A 289 30.73 1.45 11.44
C LEU A 289 31.54 2.31 12.41
N THR A 290 32.58 3.03 11.94
CA THR A 290 33.44 3.89 12.80
C THR A 290 32.69 4.78 13.80
N PRO A 291 31.55 5.42 13.45
CA PRO A 291 30.79 6.25 14.39
C PRO A 291 30.21 5.50 15.61
N LEU A 292 29.95 4.19 15.49
CA LEU A 292 29.33 3.38 16.56
C LEU A 292 30.31 2.92 17.65
N LEU A 293 31.61 3.14 17.46
CA LEU A 293 32.66 2.88 18.46
C LEU A 293 33.10 4.15 19.21
N VAL A 294 32.38 5.27 19.04
CA VAL A 294 32.66 6.55 19.70
C VAL A 294 31.37 7.15 20.29
N CYS A 295 30.82 6.47 21.30
CA CYS A 295 29.73 6.90 22.17
C CYS A 295 29.98 6.39 23.60
#